data_AF-A0A2P5MB86-F1
#
_entry.id   AF-A0A2P5MB86-F1
#
_cell.length_a   1.000
_cell.length_b   1.000
_cell.length_c   1.000
_cell.angle_alpha   90.00
_cell.angle_beta   90.00
_cell.angle_gamma   90.00
#
_symmetry.space_group_name_H-M   'P 1'
#
loop_
_entity.id
_entity.type
_entity.pdbx_description
1 polymer ?
#
loop_
_entity_poly.entity_id
_entity_poly.type
_entity_poly.pdbx_seq_one_letter_code
_entity_poly.pdbx_strand_id
1 'polypeptide(L)' 'MTDTTTQLAILSDALVKIIELGPLAAEGKASPADLLTRSGDIAAQALTAAATYGQLPPFAEALAPQSADDR' A
#
# COMPACT_ATOMS: atom_id res chain seq x y z
N MET A 1 1.59 23.67 -1.69
CA MET A 1 0.31 23.31 -1.04
C MET A 1 0.13 21.82 -1.29
N THR A 2 0.15 21.00 -0.25
CA THR A 2 0.01 19.54 -0.36
C THR A 2 -1.47 19.19 -0.53
N ASP A 3 -1.82 18.34 -1.49
CA ASP A 3 -3.19 17.83 -1.67
C ASP A 3 -3.32 16.41 -1.12
N THR A 4 -3.49 16.32 0.19
CA THR A 4 -3.57 15.06 0.91
C THR A 4 -4.81 14.24 0.55
N THR A 5 -5.91 14.88 0.14
CA THR A 5 -7.12 14.17 -0.31
C THR A 5 -6.85 13.41 -1.59
N THR A 6 -6.19 14.05 -2.57
CA THR A 6 -5.80 13.41 -3.82
C THR A 6 -4.76 12.31 -3.58
N GLN A 7 -3.78 12.54 -2.70
CA GLN A 7 -2.82 11.50 -2.30
C GLN A 7 -3.51 10.26 -1.72
N LEU A 8 -4.43 10.45 -0.76
CA LEU A 8 -5.14 9.35 -0.13
C LEU A 8 -6.02 8.60 -1.12
N ALA A 9 -6.66 9.30 -2.06
CA ALA A 9 -7.48 8.68 -3.09
C ALA A 9 -6.64 7.78 -4.01
N ILE A 10 -5.47 8.26 -4.47
CA ILE A 10 -4.53 7.47 -5.29
C ILE A 10 -4.08 6.22 -4.55
N LEU A 11 -3.67 6.37 -3.28
CA LEU A 11 -3.17 5.25 -2.48
C LEU A 11 -4.28 4.25 -2.13
N SER A 12 -5.51 4.72 -1.89
CA SER A 12 -6.66 3.86 -1.60
C SER A 12 -7.10 3.07 -2.84
N ASP A 13 -7.13 3.70 -4.02
CA ASP A 13 -7.39 3.02 -5.29
C ASP A 13 -6.36 1.92 -5.57
N ALA A 14 -5.08 2.20 -5.34
CA ALA A 14 -4.02 1.22 -5.48
C ALA A 14 -4.18 0.03 -4.51
N LEU A 15 -4.56 0.30 -3.26
CA LEU A 15 -4.82 -0.75 -2.27
C LEU A 15 -5.97 -1.67 -2.70
N VAL A 16 -7.07 -1.10 -3.22
CA VAL A 16 -8.18 -1.88 -3.77
C VAL A 16 -7.70 -2.81 -4.88
N LYS A 17 -6.93 -2.27 -5.85
CA LYS A 17 -6.37 -3.07 -6.96
C LYS A 17 -5.46 -4.21 -6.49
N ILE A 18 -4.69 -4.00 -5.43
CA ILE A 18 -3.84 -5.04 -4.84
C ILE A 18 -4.69 -6.12 -4.18
N ILE A 19 -5.73 -5.75 -3.42
CA ILE A 19 -6.65 -6.71 -2.78
C ILE A 19 -7.39 -7.54 -3.83
N GLU A 20 -7.76 -6.95 -4.96
CA GLU A 20 -8.41 -7.63 -6.09
C GLU A 20 -7.52 -8.69 -6.76
N LEU A 21 -6.20 -8.71 -6.49
CA LEU A 21 -5.31 -9.80 -6.93
C LEU A 21 -5.47 -11.07 -6.07
N GLY A 22 -6.00 -10.96 -4.85
CA GLY A 22 -6.18 -12.08 -3.92
C GLY A 22 -7.01 -13.25 -4.48
N PRO A 23 -8.18 -13.00 -5.09
CA PRO A 23 -8.96 -14.04 -5.76
C PRO A 23 -8.19 -14.77 -6.87
N LEU A 24 -7.33 -14.08 -7.62
CA LEU A 24 -6.50 -14.73 -8.66
C LEU A 24 -5.50 -15.73 -8.06
N ALA A 25 -5.01 -15.46 -6.84
CA ALA A 25 -4.18 -16.38 -6.08
C ALA A 25 -4.98 -17.60 -5.62
N ALA A 26 -6.17 -17.36 -5.04
CA ALA A 26 -7.03 -18.41 -4.49
C ALA A 26 -7.57 -19.35 -5.57
N GLU A 27 -7.82 -18.82 -6.77
CA GLU A 27 -8.33 -19.58 -7.91
C GLU A 27 -7.22 -20.23 -8.75
N GLY A 28 -5.94 -20.06 -8.37
CA GLY A 28 -4.79 -20.62 -9.09
C GLY A 28 -4.59 -20.05 -10.49
N LYS A 29 -5.12 -18.86 -10.77
CA LYS A 29 -5.09 -18.21 -12.09
C LYS A 29 -3.77 -17.50 -12.39
N ALA A 30 -2.92 -17.33 -11.39
CA ALA A 30 -1.58 -16.73 -11.53
C ALA A 30 -0.64 -17.31 -10.46
N SER A 31 0.67 -17.26 -10.73
CA SER A 31 1.64 -17.69 -9.73
C SER A 31 1.72 -16.68 -8.58
N PRO A 32 2.01 -17.12 -7.34
CA PRO A 32 2.18 -16.20 -6.21
C PRO A 32 3.28 -15.15 -6.46
N ALA A 33 4.35 -15.52 -7.16
CA ALA A 33 5.45 -14.61 -7.50
C ALA A 33 5.02 -13.50 -8.46
N ASP A 34 4.21 -13.84 -9.47
CA ASP A 34 3.67 -12.85 -10.43
C ASP A 34 2.70 -11.88 -9.74
N LEU A 35 1.87 -12.39 -8.82
CA LEU A 35 0.92 -11.58 -8.06
C LEU A 35 1.62 -10.63 -7.11
N LEU A 36 2.68 -11.07 -6.42
CA LEU A 36 3.50 -10.21 -5.57
C LEU A 36 4.24 -9.15 -6.39
N THR A 37 4.81 -9.53 -7.53
CA THR A 37 5.47 -8.58 -8.45
C THR A 37 4.49 -7.51 -8.90
N ARG A 38 3.31 -7.93 -9.38
CA ARG A 38 2.26 -7.01 -9.82
C ARG A 38 1.75 -6.11 -8.69
N SER A 39 1.62 -6.65 -7.48
CA SER A 39 1.24 -5.86 -6.29
C SER A 39 2.29 -4.78 -5.99
N GLY A 40 3.58 -5.15 -6.05
CA GLY A 40 4.70 -4.23 -5.88
C GLY A 40 4.71 -3.13 -6.93
N ASP A 41 4.49 -3.46 -8.21
CA ASP A 41 4.44 -2.49 -9.30
C ASP A 41 3.29 -1.48 -9.10
N ILE A 42 2.10 -1.95 -8.71
CA ILE A 42 0.95 -1.09 -8.42
C ILE A 42 1.29 -0.14 -7.25
N ALA A 43 1.87 -0.67 -6.17
CA ALA A 43 2.26 0.12 -5.00
C ALA A 43 3.31 1.19 -5.37
N ALA A 44 4.34 0.82 -6.12
CA ALA A 44 5.39 1.75 -6.56
C ALA A 44 4.80 2.88 -7.42
N GLN A 45 3.98 2.54 -8.42
CA GLN A 45 3.32 3.52 -9.29
C GLN A 45 2.43 4.48 -8.50
N ALA A 46 1.65 3.95 -7.55
CA ALA A 46 0.76 4.76 -6.72
C ALA A 46 1.54 5.72 -5.80
N LEU A 47 2.62 5.25 -5.19
CA LEU A 47 3.50 6.08 -4.36
C LEU A 47 4.15 7.19 -5.19
N THR A 48 4.66 6.88 -6.38
CA THR A 48 5.20 7.88 -7.30
C THR A 48 4.14 8.91 -7.71
N ALA A 49 2.93 8.46 -8.05
CA ALA A 49 1.84 9.36 -8.43
C ALA A 49 1.41 10.26 -7.26
N ALA A 50 1.23 9.70 -6.06
CA ALA A 50 0.85 10.47 -4.88
C ALA A 50 1.94 11.48 -4.46
N ALA A 51 3.22 11.14 -4.64
CA ALA A 51 4.32 12.07 -4.37
C ALA A 51 4.31 13.33 -5.27
N THR A 52 3.60 13.31 -6.40
CA THR A 52 3.43 14.51 -7.25
C THR A 52 2.54 15.59 -6.61
N TYR A 53 1.71 15.21 -5.64
CA TYR A 53 0.80 16.09 -4.90
C TYR A 53 1.38 16.59 -3.57
N GLY A 54 2.67 16.33 -3.34
CA GLY A 54 3.43 16.78 -2.18
C GLY A 54 4.21 15.64 -1.51
N GLN A 55 5.01 15.99 -0.50
CA GLN A 55 5.79 14.98 0.22
C GLN A 55 4.85 13.99 0.91
N LEU A 56 5.08 12.69 0.69
CA LEU A 56 4.36 11.66 1.40
C LEU A 56 4.75 11.67 2.88
N PRO A 57 3.80 11.39 3.79
CA PRO A 57 4.14 11.18 5.20
C PRO A 57 5.15 10.04 5.31
N PRO A 58 6.08 10.09 6.28
CA PRO A 58 6.93 8.95 6.56
C PRO A 58 6.06 7.74 6.88
N PHE A 59 6.51 6.54 6.50
CA PHE A 59 5.90 5.33 7.03
C PHE A 59 6.01 5.39 8.55
N ALA A 60 4.88 5.28 9.26
CA ALA A 60 4.93 5.16 10.71
C ALA A 60 5.77 3.91 11.02
N GLU A 61 6.90 4.08 11.70
CA GLU A 61 7.57 2.95 12.35
C GLU A 61 6.49 2.25 13.18
N ALA A 62 6.36 0.93 12.96
CA ALA A 62 5.43 0.12 13.72
C ALA A 62 5.57 0.50 15.19
N LEU A 63 4.49 0.98 15.81
CA LEU A 63 4.44 1.32 17.22
C LEU A 63 5.19 0.21 17.96
N ALA A 64 6.36 0.53 18.51
CA ALA A 64 7.13 -0.41 19.31
C ALA A 64 6.14 -1.03 20.30
N PRO A 65 6.16 -2.36 20.49
CA PRO A 65 5.22 -3.01 21.40
C PRO A 65 5.28 -2.24 22.71
N GLN A 66 4.14 -1.64 23.09
CA GLN A 66 3.99 -1.03 24.40
C GLN A 66 4.19 -2.18 25.38
N SER A 67 5.40 -2.30 25.91
CA SER A 67 5.68 -3.15 27.05
C SER A 67 4.75 -2.67 28.14
N ALA A 68 3.67 -3.42 28.35
CA ALA A 68 2.81 -3.26 29.51
C ALA A 68 3.69 -3.59 30.71
N ASP A 69 4.29 -2.56 31.29
CA ASP A 69 4.97 -2.62 32.57
C ASP A 69 3.85 -2.67 33.63
N ASP A 70 3.32 -3.89 33.85
CA ASP A 70 2.42 -4.19 34.96
C ASP A 70 3.27 -4.15 36.24
N ARG A 71 3.03 -3.11 37.04
CA ARG A 71 3.53 -2.99 38.41
C ARG A 71 2.75 -3.86 39.38
#